data_AF-A0A6M3IM85-F1
#
_entry.id   AF-A0A6M3IM85-F1
#
_cell.length_a   1.000
_cell.length_b   1.000
_cell.length_c   1.000
_cell.angle_alpha   90.00
_cell.angle_beta   90.00
_cell.angle_gamma   90.00
#
_symmetry.space_group_name_H-M   'P 1'
#
loop_
_entity.id
_entity.type
_entity.pdbx_description
1 polymer ?
#
loop_
_entity_poly.entity_id
_entity_poly.type
_entity_poly.pdbx_seq_one_letter_code
_entity_poly.pdbx_strand_id
1 'polypeptide(L)'
;MTDITSTCSFVERGQQLSWKEIVVVTPATADAADTITLTLSNYGARYFAHINGVAHTTENSVIVQEDPTTAVSSGVLTITIGGSATNKKRIYRVLLQSY
;
A
#
# COMPACT_ATOMS: atom_id res chain seq x y z
N MET A 1 10.79 11.47 6.04
CA MET A 1 10.10 10.18 5.93
C MET A 1 10.41 9.62 4.56
N THR A 2 11.15 8.53 4.49
CA THR A 2 11.63 7.99 3.21
C THR A 2 11.18 6.54 3.13
N ASP A 3 9.91 6.35 2.83
CA ASP A 3 9.42 5.08 2.34
C ASP A 3 9.93 4.89 0.91
N ILE A 4 10.43 3.69 0.62
CA ILE A 4 11.11 3.41 -0.65
C ILE A 4 10.07 2.91 -1.65
N THR A 5 9.62 3.82 -2.54
CA THR A 5 9.18 3.51 -3.90
C THR A 5 9.20 4.81 -4.71
N SER A 6 10.14 4.98 -5.65
CA SER A 6 10.39 6.27 -6.34
C SER A 6 9.23 6.85 -7.15
N THR A 7 8.12 6.11 -7.31
CA THR A 7 7.01 6.49 -8.19
C THR A 7 5.63 6.40 -7.54
N CYS A 8 5.52 5.92 -6.30
CA CYS A 8 4.24 5.86 -5.59
C CYS A 8 3.94 7.18 -4.88
N SER A 9 2.67 7.54 -4.80
CA SER A 9 2.21 8.63 -3.94
C SER A 9 1.58 8.08 -2.67
N PHE A 10 1.79 8.79 -1.56
CA PHE A 10 1.36 8.39 -0.22
C PHE A 10 0.49 9.51 0.37
N VAL A 11 -0.69 9.14 0.86
CA VAL A 11 -1.60 10.06 1.55
C VAL A 11 -1.98 9.46 2.89
N GLU A 12 -1.64 10.16 3.98
CA GLU A 12 -2.10 9.82 5.32
C GLU A 12 -3.53 10.33 5.53
N ARG A 13 -4.41 9.47 6.05
CA ARG A 13 -5.78 9.81 6.45
C ARG A 13 -5.95 9.56 7.94
N GLY A 14 -6.38 10.62 8.63
CA GLY A 14 -6.86 10.74 10.02
C GLY A 14 -6.43 9.68 11.04
N GLN A 15 -5.88 10.10 12.18
CA GLN A 15 -5.79 9.22 13.35
C GLN A 15 -7.14 9.11 14.04
N GLN A 16 -7.71 7.91 14.07
CA GLN A 16 -8.92 7.63 14.83
C GLN A 16 -8.59 6.57 15.87
N LEU A 17 -8.56 6.96 17.15
CA LEU A 17 -8.51 6.04 18.29
C LEU A 17 -7.47 4.90 18.14
N SER A 18 -6.21 5.26 17.89
CA SER A 18 -5.06 4.34 17.68
C SER A 18 -4.93 3.70 16.31
N TRP A 19 -5.78 4.05 15.35
CA TRP A 19 -5.71 3.60 13.96
C TRP A 19 -5.28 4.72 13.02
N LYS A 20 -4.53 4.36 11.98
CA LYS A 20 -4.12 5.27 10.92
C LYS A 20 -4.26 4.59 9.57
N GLU A 21 -4.85 5.28 8.60
CA GLU A 21 -4.95 4.79 7.23
C GLU A 21 -3.92 5.47 6.33
N ILE A 22 -3.14 4.66 5.63
CA ILE A 22 -2.21 5.10 4.58
C ILE A 22 -2.77 4.67 3.24
N VAL A 23 -3.01 5.64 2.36
CA VAL A 23 -3.39 5.39 0.98
C VAL A 23 -2.15 5.48 0.10
N VAL A 24 -1.82 4.39 -0.56
CA VAL A 24 -0.73 4.30 -1.54
C VAL A 24 -1.33 4.23 -2.94
N VAL A 25 -0.85 5.05 -3.87
CA VAL A 25 -1.23 4.99 -5.28
C VAL A 25 0.00 4.67 -6.11
N THR A 26 -0.07 3.59 -6.89
CA THR A 26 1.03 3.18 -7.77
C THR A 26 0.90 3.85 -9.15
N PRO A 27 2.00 4.01 -9.91
CA PRO A 27 1.90 4.40 -11.31
C PRO A 27 1.25 3.29 -12.15
N ALA A 28 0.80 3.63 -13.36
CA ALA A 28 0.27 2.66 -14.30
C ALA A 28 1.31 1.63 -14.77
N THR A 29 2.60 1.92 -14.60
CA THR A 29 3.73 1.05 -14.94
C THR A 29 4.00 -0.03 -13.89
N ALA A 30 3.28 -0.04 -12.76
CA ALA A 30 3.58 -0.95 -11.67
C ALA A 30 3.12 -2.38 -11.95
N ASP A 31 3.97 -3.36 -11.69
CA ASP A 31 3.73 -4.78 -11.93
C ASP A 31 4.16 -5.68 -10.75
N ALA A 32 4.08 -7.00 -10.92
CA ALA A 32 4.37 -7.98 -9.87
C ALA A 32 5.85 -8.06 -9.44
N ALA A 33 6.78 -7.41 -10.14
CA ALA A 33 8.17 -7.29 -9.72
C ALA A 33 8.39 -6.10 -8.77
N ASP A 34 7.44 -5.16 -8.71
CA ASP A 34 7.53 -4.00 -7.85
C ASP A 34 7.15 -4.33 -6.39
N THR A 35 7.86 -3.68 -5.48
CA THR A 35 7.57 -3.74 -4.05
C THR A 35 7.43 -2.34 -3.48
N ILE A 36 6.52 -2.21 -2.52
CA ILE A 36 6.29 -0.99 -1.76
C ILE A 36 6.66 -1.30 -0.32
N THR A 37 7.52 -0.48 0.28
CA THR A 37 7.89 -0.62 1.68
C THR A 37 7.37 0.54 2.49
N LEU A 38 6.71 0.26 3.61
CA LEU A 38 6.20 1.22 4.58
C LEU A 38 6.86 0.96 5.94
N THR A 39 7.59 1.94 6.47
CA THR A 39 8.13 1.83 7.82
C THR A 39 7.07 2.24 8.84
N LEU A 40 6.60 1.32 9.68
CA LEU A 40 5.45 1.55 10.57
C LEU A 40 5.68 2.71 11.55
N SER A 41 6.89 2.82 12.08
CA SER A 41 7.26 3.88 13.03
C SER A 41 7.19 5.28 12.42
N ASN A 42 7.40 5.42 11.10
CA ASN A 42 7.24 6.70 10.41
C ASN A 42 5.79 7.23 10.50
N TYR A 43 4.84 6.32 10.67
CA TYR A 43 3.42 6.62 10.80
C TYR A 43 2.93 6.59 12.26
N GLY A 44 3.81 6.41 13.25
CA GLY A 44 3.42 6.24 14.65
C GLY A 44 2.66 4.93 14.91
N ALA A 45 2.87 3.93 14.06
CA ALA A 45 2.26 2.61 14.17
C ALA A 45 3.26 1.55 14.64
N ARG A 46 2.74 0.49 15.26
CA ARG A 46 3.50 -0.71 15.68
C ARG A 46 3.07 -1.96 14.93
N TYR A 47 1.82 -2.02 14.50
CA TYR A 47 1.24 -3.19 13.85
C TYR A 47 0.60 -2.85 12.52
N PHE A 48 0.77 -3.74 11.56
CA PHE A 48 -0.07 -3.83 10.39
C PHE A 48 -1.36 -4.56 10.76
N ALA A 49 -2.50 -4.03 10.34
CA ALA A 49 -3.79 -4.61 10.67
C ALA A 49 -4.47 -5.24 9.46
N HIS A 50 -4.69 -4.45 8.42
CA HIS A 50 -5.23 -4.97 7.17
C HIS A 50 -4.83 -4.08 5.99
N ILE A 51 -4.95 -4.65 4.80
CA ILE A 51 -4.80 -3.95 3.53
C ILE A 51 -6.01 -4.23 2.67
N ASN A 52 -6.46 -3.23 1.93
CA ASN A 52 -7.43 -3.40 0.84
C ASN A 52 -6.78 -2.86 -0.44
N GLY A 53 -6.67 -3.72 -1.46
CA GLY A 53 -6.09 -3.40 -2.75
C GLY A 53 -7.15 -3.32 -3.83
N VAL A 54 -7.02 -2.33 -4.71
CA VAL A 54 -7.81 -2.26 -5.94
C VAL A 54 -6.92 -1.93 -7.13
N ALA A 55 -7.25 -2.50 -8.29
CA ALA A 55 -6.55 -2.29 -9.54
C ALA A 55 -7.46 -1.64 -10.59
N HIS A 56 -6.87 -0.73 -11.37
CA HIS A 56 -7.51 -0.18 -12.55
C HIS A 56 -7.33 -1.15 -13.74
N THR A 57 -8.36 -1.91 -14.12
CA THR A 57 -8.31 -2.80 -15.30
C THR A 57 -8.39 -2.02 -16.61
N THR A 58 -9.02 -0.84 -16.56
CA THR A 58 -8.85 0.25 -17.52
C THR A 58 -8.37 1.46 -16.74
N GLU A 59 -7.27 2.07 -17.19
CA GLU A 59 -6.63 3.16 -16.47
C GLU A 59 -7.64 4.26 -16.11
N ASN A 60 -7.69 4.63 -14.82
CA ASN A 60 -8.60 5.63 -14.26
C ASN A 60 -10.12 5.36 -14.42
N SER A 61 -10.56 4.15 -14.79
CA SER A 61 -11.99 3.87 -15.04
C SER A 61 -12.55 2.66 -14.28
N VAL A 62 -12.00 1.46 -14.52
CA VAL A 62 -12.59 0.22 -13.99
C VAL A 62 -11.78 -0.27 -12.80
N ILE A 63 -12.39 -0.29 -11.62
CA ILE A 63 -11.73 -0.65 -10.35
C ILE A 63 -12.19 -2.05 -9.93
N VAL A 64 -11.26 -3.00 -9.85
CA VAL A 64 -11.51 -4.35 -9.33
C VAL A 64 -10.71 -4.58 -8.06
N GLN A 65 -11.25 -5.35 -7.12
CA GLN A 65 -10.52 -5.74 -5.93
C GLN A 65 -9.39 -6.71 -6.30
N GLU A 66 -8.23 -6.53 -5.68
CA GLU A 66 -7.05 -7.38 -5.83
C GLU A 66 -6.43 -7.59 -4.46
N ASP A 67 -6.07 -8.83 -4.14
CA ASP A 67 -5.42 -9.17 -2.88
C ASP A 67 -3.89 -9.03 -3.05
N PRO A 68 -3.25 -8.01 -2.45
CA PRO A 68 -1.80 -7.91 -2.47
C PRO A 68 -1.17 -8.94 -1.53
N THR A 69 0.09 -9.29 -1.79
CA THR A 69 0.89 -10.07 -0.82
C THR A 69 1.59 -9.12 0.13
N THR A 70 1.47 -9.35 1.44
CA THR A 70 2.10 -8.51 2.46
C THR A 70 2.99 -9.33 3.38
N ALA A 71 4.14 -8.76 3.75
CA ALA A 71 5.01 -9.29 4.79
C ALA A 71 5.41 -8.16 5.75
N VAL A 72 5.44 -8.43 7.04
CA VAL A 72 5.96 -7.49 8.04
C VAL A 72 7.21 -8.10 8.66
N SER A 73 8.32 -7.37 8.57
CA SER A 73 9.59 -7.77 9.18
C SER A 73 10.27 -6.55 9.80
N SER A 74 10.71 -6.68 11.06
CA SER A 74 11.44 -5.63 11.78
C SER A 74 10.78 -4.23 11.72
N GLY A 75 9.44 -4.17 11.78
CA GLY A 75 8.69 -2.90 11.75
C GLY A 75 8.55 -2.27 10.34
N VAL A 76 8.92 -2.99 9.29
CA VAL A 76 8.71 -2.61 7.89
C VAL A 76 7.66 -3.54 7.29
N LEU A 77 6.59 -2.94 6.76
CA LEU A 77 5.60 -3.61 5.93
C LEU A 77 6.07 -3.56 4.47
N THR A 78 6.21 -4.72 3.86
CA THR A 78 6.43 -4.89 2.42
C THR A 78 5.14 -5.32 1.77
N ILE A 79 4.70 -4.60 0.74
CA ILE A 79 3.58 -4.92 -0.12
C ILE A 79 4.17 -5.31 -1.47
N THR A 80 4.01 -6.58 -1.84
CA THR A 80 4.28 -7.06 -3.19
C THR A 80 3.01 -6.94 -4.00
N ILE A 81 3.11 -6.26 -5.14
CA ILE A 81 1.99 -6.05 -6.03
C ILE A 81 1.50 -7.41 -6.55
N GLY A 82 0.21 -7.70 -6.37
CA GLY A 82 -0.38 -8.97 -6.73
C GLY A 82 -0.78 -9.08 -8.21
N GLY A 83 -1.21 -10.29 -8.59
CA GLY A 83 -2.29 -10.48 -9.56
C GLY A 83 -2.06 -10.14 -11.04
N SER A 84 -0.91 -9.66 -11.49
CA SER A 84 -0.73 -9.30 -12.90
C SER A 84 0.74 -9.16 -13.33
N ALA A 85 1.14 -9.91 -14.35
CA ALA A 85 2.37 -9.63 -15.12
C ALA A 85 2.23 -8.38 -16.03
N THR A 86 1.04 -7.77 -16.05
CA THR A 86 0.74 -6.55 -16.81
C THR A 86 0.76 -5.33 -15.89
N ASN A 87 1.41 -4.28 -16.36
CA ASN A 87 1.44 -2.93 -15.81
C ASN A 87 0.02 -2.40 -15.54
N LYS A 88 -0.28 -2.09 -14.27
CA LYS A 88 -1.57 -1.53 -13.84
C LYS A 88 -1.42 -0.55 -12.70
N LYS A 89 -2.20 0.53 -12.75
CA LYS A 89 -2.37 1.46 -11.64
C LYS A 89 -3.19 0.80 -10.52
N ARG A 90 -2.71 0.90 -9.29
CA ARG A 90 -3.35 0.33 -8.10
C ARG A 90 -3.47 1.35 -6.99
N ILE A 91 -4.44 1.13 -6.12
CA ILE A 91 -4.63 1.88 -4.89
C ILE A 91 -4.65 0.86 -3.73
N TYR A 92 -3.77 1.06 -2.76
CA TYR A 92 -3.76 0.31 -1.51
C TYR A 92 -4.20 1.19 -0.37
N ARG A 93 -5.20 0.73 0.39
CA ARG A 93 -5.59 1.32 1.66
C ARG A 93 -5.05 0.43 2.76
N VAL A 94 -4.05 0.94 3.47
CA VAL A 94 -3.32 0.21 4.51
C VAL A 94 -3.76 0.75 5.86
N LEU A 95 -4.34 -0.10 6.70
CA LEU A 95 -4.69 0.26 8.07
C LEU A 95 -3.58 -0.20 9.02
N LEU A 96 -3.08 0.76 9.80
CA LEU A 96 -2.02 0.60 10.77
C LEU A 96 -2.53 0.91 12.18
N GLN A 97 -1.95 0.25 13.19
CA GLN A 97 -2.34 0.39 14.59
C GLN A 97 -1.16 0.82 15.47
N SER A 98 -1.40 1.76 16.39
CA SER A 98 -0.40 2.37 17.27
C SER A 98 -0.12 1.64 18.59
N TYR A 99 -1.08 0.86 19.12
CA TYR A 99 -1.01 0.23 20.45
C TYR A 99 -1.10 -1.28 20.39
#